data_AF-A0A0S4XCP0-F1
#
_entry.id   AF-A0A0S4XCP0-F1
#
_cell.length_a   1.000
_cell.length_b   1.000
_cell.length_c   1.000
_cell.angle_alpha   90.00
_cell.angle_beta   90.00
_cell.angle_gamma   90.00
#
_symmetry.space_group_name_H-M   'P 1'
#
loop_
_entity.id
_entity.type
_entity.pdbx_description
1 polymer ?
#
loop_
_entity_poly.entity_id
_entity_poly.type
_entity_poly.pdbx_seq_one_letter_code
_entity_poly.pdbx_strand_id
1 'polypeptide(L)'
;MAIGGALDGNRVATGSAVTVNNNSASIESLGSLALAANRINNTNEHFSTGVQSQGTQHIVEYQGDGAASRYKPGDPDVYIYR
;
A
#
# COMPACT_ATOMS: atom_id res chain seq x y z
N MET A 1 -16.01 -0.62 -25.70
CA MET A 1 -16.82 -0.50 -24.47
C MET A 1 -17.11 0.98 -24.21
N ALA A 2 -18.31 1.32 -23.73
CA ALA A 2 -18.63 2.70 -23.36
C ALA A 2 -19.39 2.75 -22.03
N ILE A 3 -19.01 3.67 -21.14
CA ILE A 3 -19.67 3.96 -19.85
C ILE A 3 -20.01 5.45 -19.84
N GLY A 4 -21.28 5.77 -19.60
CA GLY A 4 -21.83 7.13 -19.59
C GLY A 4 -23.09 7.23 -18.74
N GLY A 5 -23.68 8.43 -18.67
CA GLY A 5 -24.82 8.72 -17.79
C GLY A 5 -26.19 8.34 -18.35
N ALA A 6 -26.31 8.19 -19.67
CA ALA A 6 -27.54 7.84 -20.36
C ALA A 6 -27.26 7.05 -21.65
N LEU A 7 -28.33 6.58 -22.30
CA LEU A 7 -28.28 6.04 -23.67
C LEU A 7 -29.02 7.00 -24.61
N ASP A 8 -28.47 7.23 -25.80
CA ASP A 8 -29.17 7.98 -26.85
C ASP A 8 -30.18 7.09 -27.61
N GLY A 9 -30.85 7.66 -28.63
CA GLY A 9 -31.82 6.94 -29.46
C GLY A 9 -31.25 5.73 -30.22
N ASN A 10 -29.93 5.66 -30.40
CA ASN A 10 -29.22 4.54 -31.01
C ASN A 10 -28.65 3.56 -29.98
N ARG A 11 -28.98 3.74 -28.69
CA ARG A 11 -28.47 2.96 -27.55
C ARG A 11 -26.95 3.10 -27.36
N VAL A 12 -26.38 4.24 -27.75
CA VAL A 12 -24.99 4.58 -27.47
C VAL A 12 -24.92 5.32 -26.14
N ALA A 13 -23.92 5.01 -25.32
CA ALA A 13 -23.72 5.71 -24.06
C ALA A 13 -23.34 7.17 -24.29
N THR A 14 -24.06 8.08 -23.65
CA THR A 14 -23.83 9.54 -23.71
C THR A 14 -23.89 10.17 -22.33
N GLY A 15 -23.41 11.41 -22.21
CA GLY A 15 -23.30 12.12 -20.93
C GLY A 15 -22.31 11.46 -19.95
N SER A 16 -22.14 12.09 -18.79
CA SER A 16 -21.28 11.57 -17.72
C SER A 16 -22.10 10.80 -16.68
N ALA A 17 -21.64 9.60 -16.30
CA ALA A 17 -22.13 8.93 -15.11
C ALA A 17 -21.85 9.79 -13.87
N VAL A 18 -22.72 9.74 -12.85
CA VAL A 18 -22.50 10.53 -11.63
C VAL A 18 -21.26 10.06 -10.87
N THR A 19 -21.10 8.76 -10.67
CA THR A 19 -19.92 8.17 -10.05
C THR A 19 -19.69 6.76 -10.59
N VAL A 20 -18.44 6.43 -10.87
CA VAL A 20 -18.00 5.06 -11.16
C VAL A 20 -17.10 4.61 -10.01
N ASN A 21 -17.46 3.49 -9.39
CA ASN A 21 -16.71 2.89 -8.28
C ASN A 21 -16.11 1.55 -8.76
N ASN A 22 -14.78 1.48 -8.85
CA ASN A 22 -14.03 0.25 -9.10
C ASN A 22 -13.38 -0.21 -7.79
N ASN A 23 -14.08 -1.11 -7.10
CA ASN A 23 -13.76 -1.55 -5.75
C ASN A 23 -12.97 -2.87 -5.81
N SER A 24 -11.66 -2.79 -6.07
CA SER A 24 -10.78 -3.95 -6.34
C SER A 24 -11.21 -4.83 -7.53
N ALA A 25 -12.15 -4.37 -8.36
CA ALA A 25 -12.60 -5.06 -9.55
C ALA A 25 -11.74 -4.70 -10.79
N SER A 26 -12.07 -5.31 -11.93
CA SER A 26 -11.46 -5.01 -13.23
C SER A 26 -12.50 -4.40 -14.18
N ILE A 27 -12.14 -3.28 -14.80
CA ILE A 27 -12.85 -2.73 -15.96
C ILE A 27 -11.91 -2.86 -17.15
N GLU A 28 -12.23 -3.79 -18.05
CA GLU A 28 -11.40 -4.07 -19.22
C GLU A 28 -12.23 -3.93 -20.50
N SER A 29 -11.65 -3.24 -21.48
CA SER A 29 -12.07 -3.38 -22.87
C SER A 29 -10.93 -4.00 -23.65
N LEU A 30 -11.19 -5.11 -24.34
CA LEU A 30 -10.26 -5.79 -25.26
C LEU A 30 -9.87 -4.94 -26.51
N GLY A 31 -10.07 -3.63 -26.43
CA GLY A 31 -9.97 -2.63 -27.48
C GLY A 31 -10.24 -1.26 -26.87
N SER A 32 -11.02 -0.40 -27.55
CA SER A 32 -11.30 0.95 -27.04
C SER A 32 -12.31 0.98 -25.88
N LEU A 33 -11.97 1.74 -24.84
CA LEU A 33 -12.85 2.15 -23.75
C LEU A 33 -13.15 3.66 -23.85
N ALA A 34 -14.43 4.02 -23.87
CA ALA A 34 -14.87 5.38 -23.61
C ALA A 34 -15.56 5.43 -22.23
N LEU A 35 -15.04 6.21 -21.29
CA LEU A 35 -15.59 6.34 -19.94
C LEU A 35 -15.78 7.82 -19.62
N ALA A 36 -17.05 8.23 -19.44
CA ALA A 36 -17.42 9.56 -19.01
C ALA A 36 -18.10 9.49 -17.64
N ALA A 37 -17.52 10.13 -16.62
CA ALA A 37 -18.09 10.21 -15.28
C ALA A 37 -17.66 11.50 -14.57
N ASN A 38 -18.52 12.04 -13.71
CA ASN A 38 -18.19 13.19 -12.88
C ASN A 38 -17.17 12.84 -11.77
N ARG A 39 -17.20 11.58 -11.32
CA ARG A 39 -16.24 11.04 -10.36
C ARG A 39 -15.91 9.58 -10.68
N ILE A 40 -14.63 9.25 -10.61
CA ILE A 40 -14.14 7.87 -10.72
C ILE A 40 -13.37 7.55 -9.44
N ASN A 41 -13.86 6.58 -8.68
CA ASN A 41 -13.18 6.03 -7.51
C ASN A 41 -12.59 4.67 -7.90
N ASN A 42 -11.26 4.56 -7.87
CA ASN A 42 -10.57 3.28 -8.02
C ASN A 42 -9.95 2.94 -6.66
N THR A 43 -10.62 2.07 -5.91
CA THR A 43 -10.24 1.72 -4.54
C THR A 43 -9.73 0.29 -4.49
N ASN A 44 -8.77 0.02 -3.59
CA ASN A 44 -8.33 -1.33 -3.29
C ASN A 44 -8.93 -1.77 -1.95
N GLU A 45 -10.16 -2.27 -1.97
CA GLU A 45 -10.89 -2.70 -0.77
C GLU A 45 -10.38 -4.02 -0.17
N HIS A 46 -9.53 -4.75 -0.88
CA HIS A 46 -8.84 -5.94 -0.38
C HIS A 46 -7.41 -5.67 0.12
N PHE A 47 -7.01 -4.40 0.23
CA PHE A 47 -5.72 -4.05 0.80
C PHE A 47 -5.67 -4.41 2.29
N SER A 48 -4.66 -5.19 2.69
CA SER A 48 -4.41 -5.54 4.09
C SER A 48 -2.93 -5.39 4.41
N THR A 49 -2.65 -4.98 5.64
CA THR A 49 -1.28 -4.93 6.20
C THR A 49 -1.19 -5.87 7.37
N GLY A 50 0.02 -6.36 7.65
CA GLY A 50 0.31 -7.23 8.78
C GLY A 50 1.63 -6.84 9.42
N VAL A 51 1.78 -7.16 10.70
CA VAL A 51 3.08 -7.06 11.38
C VAL A 51 3.89 -8.29 11.03
N GLN A 52 5.09 -8.09 10.47
CA GLN A 52 6.03 -9.16 10.22
C GLN A 52 7.16 -9.11 11.24
N SER A 53 7.38 -10.22 11.95
CA SER A 53 8.57 -10.37 12.78
C SER A 53 9.80 -10.48 11.88
N GLN A 54 10.75 -9.57 12.04
CA GLN A 54 12.00 -9.52 11.28
C GLN A 54 13.03 -10.56 11.76
N GLY A 55 12.62 -11.48 12.64
CA GLY A 55 13.49 -12.46 13.29
C GLY A 55 14.17 -11.90 14.55
N THR A 56 14.67 -12.80 15.39
CA THR A 56 15.49 -12.44 16.55
C THR A 56 16.95 -12.32 16.14
N GLN A 57 17.64 -11.28 16.60
CA GLN A 57 19.08 -11.13 16.42
C GLN A 57 19.82 -11.52 17.70
N HIS A 58 20.90 -12.28 17.57
CA HIS A 58 21.84 -12.47 18.67
C HIS A 58 22.69 -11.21 18.82
N ILE A 59 22.63 -10.60 20.00
CA ILE A 59 23.47 -9.45 20.37
C ILE A 59 24.43 -9.86 21.50
N VAL A 60 25.65 -9.35 21.45
CA VAL A 60 26.61 -9.46 22.55
C VAL A 60 26.63 -8.13 23.28
N GLU A 61 26.54 -8.18 24.60
CA GLU A 61 26.63 -7.03 25.50
C GLU A 61 27.69 -7.29 26.57
N TYR A 62 28.39 -6.24 26.98
CA TYR A 62 29.36 -6.28 28.06
C TYR A 62 28.86 -5.48 29.27
N GLN A 63 29.09 -6.01 30.47
CA GLN A 63 28.74 -5.39 31.75
C GLN A 63 29.92 -5.56 32.70
N GLY A 64 30.39 -4.46 33.28
CA GLY A 64 31.39 -4.50 34.35
C GLY A 64 30.77 -5.03 35.65
N ASP A 65 31.61 -5.62 36.50
CA ASP A 65 31.14 -6.11 37.81
C ASP A 65 30.53 -4.98 38.66
N GLY A 66 29.34 -5.23 39.20
CA GLY A 66 28.55 -4.24 39.95
C GLY A 66 27.98 -3.06 39.14
N ALA A 67 28.24 -2.96 37.84
CA ALA A 67 27.77 -1.84 37.01
C ALA A 67 26.28 -1.99 36.66
N ALA A 68 25.52 -0.89 36.68
CA ALA A 68 24.11 -0.88 36.27
C ALA A 68 23.93 -0.89 34.74
N SER A 69 24.93 -0.40 34.00
CA SER A 69 24.86 -0.21 32.54
C SER A 69 25.46 -1.38 31.77
N ARG A 70 24.87 -1.67 30.60
CA ARG A 70 25.37 -2.63 29.61
C ARG A 70 25.71 -1.90 28.32
N TYR A 71 26.69 -2.41 27.60
CA TYR A 71 27.23 -1.78 26.40
C TYR A 71 27.36 -2.78 25.26
N LYS A 72 27.01 -2.36 24.05
CA LYS A 72 27.20 -3.17 22.84
C LYS A 72 28.53 -2.81 22.16
N PRO A 73 29.17 -3.77 21.47
CA PRO A 73 30.24 -3.44 20.53
C PRO A 73 29.77 -2.36 19.53
N GLY A 74 30.46 -1.23 19.47
CA GLY A 74 30.15 -0.13 18.54
C GLY A 74 29.25 0.96 19.09
N ASP A 75 28.78 0.88 20.34
CA ASP A 75 28.21 2.04 21.02
C ASP A 75 29.26 3.18 21.11
N PRO A 76 28.84 4.46 21.08
CA PRO A 76 29.74 5.59 21.27
C PRO A 76 30.56 5.42 22.56
N ASP A 77 31.86 5.73 22.48
CA ASP A 77 32.84 5.62 23.57
C ASP A 77 33.06 4.20 24.13
N VAL A 78 32.63 3.15 23.42
CA VAL A 78 32.89 1.75 23.79
C VAL A 78 34.02 1.18 22.94
N TYR A 79 35.11 0.79 23.60
CA TYR A 79 36.30 0.24 22.96
C TYR A 79 36.58 -1.19 23.44
N ILE A 80 36.89 -2.08 22.51
CA ILE A 80 37.36 -3.44 22.81
C ILE A 80 38.89 -3.40 22.74
N TYR A 81 39.56 -3.54 23.88
CA TYR A 81 41.01 -3.68 23.93
C TYR A 81 41.40 -5.10 23.47
N ARG A 82 42.38 -5.20 22.57
CA ARG A 82 42.92 -6.46 22.05
C ARG A 82 44.34 -6.67 22.49
#